data_AF-A0A1C1A245-F1
#
_entry.id   AF-A0A1C1A245-F1
#
_cell.length_a   1.000
_cell.length_b   1.000
_cell.length_c   1.000
_cell.angle_alpha   90.00
_cell.angle_beta   90.00
_cell.angle_gamma   90.00
#
_symmetry.space_group_name_H-M   'P 1'
#
loop_
_entity.id
_entity.type
_entity.pdbx_description
1 polymer ?
#
loop_
_entity_poly.entity_id
_entity_poly.type
_entity_poly.pdbx_seq_one_letter_code
_entity_poly.pdbx_strand_id
1 'polypeptide(L)'
;MWVQTVKMAWFSNVRKDVLAGITVALALIPEAIAFSILAGVDPMVGLYASFCIAVTISIVGGRRGMISAATGAMASLMGPIVAKYGIEYLFAATILTGILQ
;
A
#
# COMPACT_ATOMS: atom_id res chain seq x y z
N MET A 1 20.58 15.05 22.68
CA MET A 1 20.71 15.22 21.22
C MET A 1 19.89 14.19 20.43
N TRP A 2 20.12 12.88 20.59
CA TRP A 2 19.39 11.82 19.85
C TRP A 2 17.86 11.83 20.03
N VAL A 3 17.37 11.98 21.27
CA VAL A 3 15.91 12.01 21.56
C VAL A 3 15.22 13.19 20.86
N GLN A 4 15.87 14.36 20.76
CA GLN A 4 15.32 15.52 20.06
C GLN A 4 15.27 15.30 18.54
N THR A 5 16.28 14.65 17.97
CA THR A 5 16.29 14.26 16.56
C THR A 5 15.13 13.31 16.25
N VAL A 6 14.88 12.30 17.10
CA VAL A 6 13.75 11.38 16.95
C VAL A 6 12.41 12.12 17.07
N LYS A 7 12.29 13.04 18.03
CA LYS A 7 11.05 13.81 18.22
C LYS A 7 10.74 14.72 17.04
N MET A 8 11.73 15.43 16.49
CA MET A 8 11.56 16.23 15.27
C MET A 8 11.33 15.34 14.04
N ALA A 9 11.96 14.17 13.98
CA ALA A 9 11.82 13.22 12.90
C ALA A 9 10.39 12.67 12.76
N TRP A 10 9.73 12.37 13.88
CA TRP A 10 8.42 11.70 13.91
C TRP A 10 7.24 12.65 14.13
N PHE A 11 7.45 13.76 14.85
CA PHE A 11 6.35 14.62 15.31
C PHE A 11 6.57 16.10 14.98
N SER A 12 7.38 16.43 13.97
CA SER A 12 7.60 17.84 13.59
C SER A 12 6.37 18.53 13.00
N ASN A 13 5.47 17.81 12.30
CA ASN A 13 4.36 18.42 11.57
C ASN A 13 3.04 17.63 11.61
N VAL A 14 2.66 17.14 12.80
CA VAL A 14 1.48 16.29 13.02
C VAL A 14 0.20 16.79 12.30
N ARG A 15 -0.12 18.09 12.38
CA ARG A 15 -1.31 18.64 11.72
C ARG A 15 -1.27 18.48 10.20
N LYS A 16 -0.13 18.75 9.57
CA LYS A 16 0.03 18.63 8.11
C LYS A 16 0.07 17.17 7.70
N ASP A 17 0.73 16.31 8.47
CA ASP A 17 0.84 14.89 8.19
C ASP A 17 -0.53 14.19 8.27
N VAL A 18 -1.36 14.54 9.26
CA VAL A 18 -2.74 14.03 9.37
C VAL A 18 -3.61 14.51 8.20
N LEU A 19 -3.55 15.80 7.85
CA LEU A 19 -4.31 16.35 6.72
C LEU A 19 -3.89 15.71 5.38
N ALA A 20 -2.58 15.54 5.16
CA ALA A 20 -2.06 14.86 3.98
C ALA A 20 -2.51 13.39 3.95
N GLY A 21 -2.41 12.68 5.08
CA GLY A 21 -2.86 11.29 5.20
C GLY A 21 -4.33 11.11 4.88
N ILE A 22 -5.22 11.96 5.40
CA ILE A 22 -6.66 11.94 5.08
C ILE A 22 -6.89 12.22 3.59
N THR A 23 -6.22 13.24 3.05
CA THR A 23 -6.38 13.63 1.64
C THR A 23 -5.98 12.49 0.71
N VAL A 24 -4.84 11.87 0.98
CA VAL A 24 -4.32 10.77 0.17
C VAL A 24 -5.16 9.50 0.37
N ALA A 25 -5.60 9.20 1.60
CA ALA A 25 -6.49 8.07 1.85
C ALA A 25 -7.80 8.17 1.04
N LEU A 26 -8.41 9.36 0.97
CA LEU A 26 -9.61 9.59 0.16
C LEU A 26 -9.33 9.43 -1.35
N ALA A 27 -8.15 9.82 -1.82
CA ALA A 27 -7.74 9.61 -3.21
C ALA A 27 -7.47 8.12 -3.52
N LEU A 28 -6.94 7.35 -2.56
CA LEU A 28 -6.58 5.94 -2.74
C LEU A 28 -7.79 5.00 -2.79
N ILE A 29 -8.92 5.34 -2.15
CA ILE A 29 -10.11 4.47 -2.14
C ILE A 29 -10.57 4.11 -3.57
N PRO A 30 -10.88 5.09 -4.45
CA PRO A 30 -11.30 4.76 -5.81
C PRO A 30 -10.17 4.13 -6.64
N GLU A 31 -8.92 4.49 -6.39
CA GLU A 31 -7.75 3.95 -7.09
C GLU A 31 -7.56 2.45 -6.83
N ALA A 32 -7.62 2.03 -5.55
CA ALA A 32 -7.50 0.63 -5.15
C ALA A 32 -8.67 -0.22 -5.67
N ILE A 33 -9.89 0.34 -5.70
CA ILE A 33 -11.06 -0.33 -6.29
C ILE A 33 -10.86 -0.53 -7.79
N ALA A 34 -10.43 0.51 -8.52
CA ALA A 34 -10.20 0.44 -9.96
C ALA A 34 -9.11 -0.59 -10.32
N PHE A 35 -8.02 -0.66 -9.55
CA PHE A 35 -6.95 -1.62 -9.79
C PHE A 35 -7.33 -3.06 -9.43
N SER A 36 -8.18 -3.26 -8.43
CA SER A 36 -8.73 -4.59 -8.13
C SER A 36 -9.56 -5.11 -9.30
N ILE A 37 -10.42 -4.25 -9.85
CA ILE A 37 -11.23 -4.57 -11.04
C ILE A 37 -10.33 -4.84 -12.25
N LEU A 38 -9.28 -4.03 -12.45
CA LEU A 38 -8.29 -4.25 -13.52
C LEU A 38 -7.60 -5.62 -13.40
N ALA A 39 -7.28 -6.05 -12.17
CA ALA A 39 -6.68 -7.36 -11.90
C ALA A 39 -7.69 -8.52 -11.88
N GLY A 40 -8.99 -8.25 -12.10
CA GLY A 40 -10.03 -9.28 -12.10
C GLY A 40 -10.34 -9.86 -10.71
N VAL A 41 -10.11 -9.10 -9.64
CA VAL A 41 -10.37 -9.53 -8.24
C VAL A 41 -11.39 -8.62 -7.56
N ASP A 42 -11.93 -9.10 -6.44
CA ASP A 42 -12.86 -8.32 -5.63
C ASP A 42 -12.22 -7.01 -5.10
N PRO A 43 -12.92 -5.86 -5.13
CA PRO A 43 -12.41 -4.58 -4.64
C PRO A 43 -11.88 -4.60 -3.19
N MET A 44 -12.39 -5.48 -2.34
CA MET A 44 -11.90 -5.64 -0.97
C MET A 44 -10.41 -6.01 -0.94
N VAL A 45 -9.92 -6.76 -1.93
CA VAL A 45 -8.52 -7.20 -1.98
C VAL A 45 -7.57 -6.01 -2.12
N GLY A 46 -7.85 -5.07 -3.03
CA GLY A 46 -7.02 -3.88 -3.19
C GLY A 46 -7.11 -2.92 -2.00
N LEU A 47 -8.28 -2.81 -1.37
CA LEU A 47 -8.44 -2.00 -0.15
C LEU A 47 -7.66 -2.58 1.03
N TYR A 48 -7.72 -3.90 1.24
CA TYR A 48 -6.93 -4.58 2.26
C TYR A 48 -5.43 -4.50 1.97
N ALA A 49 -5.01 -4.69 0.72
CA ALA A 49 -3.61 -4.54 0.33
C ALA A 49 -3.10 -3.12 0.63
N SER A 50 -3.87 -2.10 0.23
CA SER A 50 -3.49 -0.70 0.45
C SER A 50 -3.38 -0.35 1.93
N PHE A 51 -4.33 -0.81 2.75
CA PHE A 51 -4.30 -0.61 4.19
C PHE A 51 -3.11 -1.32 4.85
N CYS A 52 -2.92 -2.62 4.58
CA CYS A 52 -1.85 -3.41 5.19
C CYS A 52 -0.46 -2.89 4.81
N ILE A 53 -0.24 -2.51 3.55
CA ILE A 53 1.04 -1.95 3.10
C ILE A 53 1.28 -0.57 3.72
N ALA A 54 0.28 0.31 3.75
CA ALA A 54 0.43 1.64 4.34
C ALA A 54 0.77 1.58 5.83
N VAL A 55 0.09 0.71 6.60
CA VAL A 55 0.39 0.51 8.03
C VAL A 55 1.80 -0.05 8.20
N THR A 56 2.17 -1.07 7.42
CA THR A 56 3.50 -1.70 7.52
C THR A 56 4.61 -0.69 7.21
N ILE A 57 4.52 0.00 6.07
CA ILE A 57 5.53 0.97 5.61
C ILE A 57 5.57 2.22 6.50
N SER A 58 4.50 2.57 7.20
CA SER A 58 4.55 3.66 8.19
C SER A 58 5.52 3.36 9.35
N ILE A 59 5.77 2.08 9.63
CA ILE A 59 6.66 1.62 10.71
C ILE A 59 8.05 1.27 10.17
N VAL A 60 8.13 0.46 9.10
CA VAL A 60 9.40 -0.09 8.59
C VAL A 60 9.96 0.66 7.37
N GLY A 61 9.23 1.62 6.81
CA GLY A 61 9.62 2.33 5.60
C GLY A 61 10.86 3.22 5.77
N GLY A 62 11.74 3.21 4.76
CA GLY A 62 12.97 4.02 4.77
C GLY A 62 12.77 5.50 4.48
N ARG A 63 11.69 5.88 3.78
CA ARG A 63 11.42 7.27 3.36
C ARG A 63 10.07 7.76 3.87
N ARG A 64 10.11 8.73 4.79
CA ARG A 64 8.91 9.34 5.37
C ARG A 64 8.11 10.13 4.33
N GLY A 65 6.79 10.05 4.45
CA GLY A 65 5.84 10.74 3.57
C GLY A 65 5.64 10.07 2.20
N MET A 66 6.35 8.98 1.90
CA MET A 66 6.10 8.18 0.70
C MET A 66 4.99 7.17 0.99
N ILE A 67 3.97 7.15 0.14
CA ILE A 67 2.84 6.23 0.26
C ILE A 67 3.12 4.97 -0.55
N SER A 68 2.83 3.82 0.04
CA SER A 68 2.88 2.52 -0.61
C SER A 68 1.51 1.86 -0.45
N ALA A 69 0.90 1.47 -1.57
CA ALA A 69 -0.45 0.93 -1.65
C ALA A 69 -0.63 0.11 -2.94
N ALA A 70 -1.87 -0.28 -3.27
CA ALA A 70 -2.17 -0.93 -4.54
C ALA A 70 -1.93 0.03 -5.72
N THR A 71 -1.18 -0.40 -6.74
CA THR A 71 -0.88 0.38 -7.94
C THR A 71 -1.21 -0.39 -9.21
N GLY A 72 -1.51 0.34 -10.30
CA GLY A 72 -1.76 -0.25 -11.62
C GLY A 72 -0.57 -1.05 -12.17
N ALA A 73 0.65 -0.66 -11.80
CA ALA A 73 1.86 -1.39 -12.18
C ALA A 73 1.83 -2.84 -11.67
N MET A 74 1.43 -3.06 -10.41
CA MET A 74 1.29 -4.41 -9.85
C MET A 74 0.02 -5.10 -10.36
N ALA A 75 -1.10 -4.40 -10.43
CA ALA A 75 -2.38 -4.97 -10.86
C ALA A 75 -2.35 -5.52 -12.29
N SER A 76 -1.62 -4.85 -13.21
CA SER A 76 -1.48 -5.31 -14.60
C SER A 76 -0.78 -6.66 -14.74
N LEU A 77 0.08 -7.04 -13.78
CA LEU A 77 0.75 -8.34 -13.73
C LEU A 77 -0.09 -9.41 -13.02
N MET A 78 -1.00 -9.00 -12.13
CA MET A 78 -1.82 -9.91 -11.33
C MET A 78 -2.98 -10.52 -12.13
N GLY A 79 -3.57 -9.78 -13.07
CA GLY A 79 -4.69 -10.27 -13.89
C GLY A 79 -4.44 -11.63 -14.56
N PRO A 80 -3.33 -11.81 -15.31
CA PRO A 80 -2.99 -13.10 -15.91
C PRO A 80 -2.79 -14.24 -14.91
N ILE A 81 -2.27 -13.96 -13.71
CA ILE A 81 -2.07 -14.96 -12.65
C ILE A 81 -3.43 -15.42 -12.11
N VAL A 82 -4.31 -14.47 -11.80
CA VAL A 82 -5.66 -14.74 -11.30
C VAL A 82 -6.47 -15.52 -12.33
N ALA A 83 -6.43 -15.09 -13.59
CA ALA A 83 -7.17 -15.74 -14.67
C ALA A 83 -6.72 -17.18 -14.92
N LYS A 84 -5.42 -17.48 -14.74
CA LYS A 84 -4.86 -18.81 -15.06
C LYS A 84 -4.81 -19.76 -13.85
N TYR A 85 -4.59 -19.24 -12.65
CA TYR A 85 -4.31 -20.05 -11.45
C TYR A 85 -5.23 -19.75 -10.27
N GLY A 86 -6.09 -18.73 -10.34
CA GLY A 86 -6.96 -18.31 -9.24
C GLY A 86 -6.32 -17.29 -8.31
N ILE A 87 -7.12 -16.82 -7.35
CA ILE A 87 -6.75 -15.73 -6.44
C ILE A 87 -5.75 -16.17 -5.36
N GLU A 88 -5.75 -17.46 -5.03
CA GLU A 88 -4.85 -18.07 -4.05
C GLU A 88 -3.39 -17.95 -4.51
N TYR A 89 -3.15 -18.08 -5.81
CA TYR A 89 -1.83 -17.91 -6.40
C TYR A 89 -1.38 -16.46 -6.44
N LEU A 90 -2.30 -15.49 -6.50
CA LEU A 90 -1.97 -14.08 -6.30
C LEU A 90 -1.45 -13.85 -4.89
N PHE A 91 -2.08 -14.43 -3.86
CA PHE A 91 -1.60 -14.31 -2.49
C PHE A 91 -0.22 -14.97 -2.30
N ALA A 92 -0.03 -16.18 -2.83
CA ALA A 92 1.26 -16.85 -2.79
C ALA A 92 2.36 -16.04 -3.49
N ALA A 93 2.08 -15.49 -4.68
CA ALA A 93 3.01 -14.64 -5.43
C ALA A 93 3.33 -13.34 -4.68
N THR A 94 2.34 -12.75 -3.98
CA THR A 94 2.54 -11.53 -3.18
C THR A 94 3.46 -11.80 -1.99
N ILE A 95 3.28 -12.91 -1.29
CA ILE A 95 4.17 -13.33 -0.19
C ILE A 95 5.59 -13.57 -0.73
N LEU A 96 5.72 -14.31 -1.82
CA LEU A 96 7.02 -14.55 -2.45
C LEU A 96 7.70 -13.25 -2.88
N THR A 97 6.93 -12.31 -3.44
CA THR A 97 7.45 -10.97 -3.81
C THR A 97 8.02 -10.25 -2.60
N GLY A 98 7.32 -10.27 -1.46
CA GLY A 98 7.80 -9.66 -0.23
C GLY A 98 9.03 -10.33 0.38
N ILE A 99 9.21 -11.64 0.17
CA ILE A 99 10.42 -12.37 0.59
C ILE A 99 11.64 -12.00 -0.26
N LEU A 100 11.43 -11.72 -1.55
CA LEU A 100 12.50 -11.38 -2.50
C LEU A 100 12.90 -9.90 -2.49
N GLN A 101 12.03 -9.02 -2.00
CA GLN A 101 12.22 -7.56 -1.92
C GLN A 101 13.27 -7.17 -0.87
#